data_AF-A0A9E4SAY0-F1
#
_entry.id   AF-A0A9E4SAY0-F1
#
_cell.length_a   1.000
_cell.length_b   1.000
_cell.length_c   1.000
_cell.angle_alpha   90.00
_cell.angle_beta   90.00
_cell.angle_gamma   90.00
#
_symmetry.space_group_name_H-M   'P 1'
#
loop_
_entity.id
_entity.type
_entity.pdbx_description
1 polymer ?
#
loop_
_entity_poly.entity_id
_entity_poly.type
_entity_poly.pdbx_seq_one_letter_code
_entity_poly.pdbx_strand_id
1 'polypeptide(L)'
;MQIDWHRAINDILDKKLSCPRCGSLEDEVLVGYLRTPEAAEWAPLCEGCTHRENCDSRKFVLLCQDCATAARLRGRRVSEEGFMLALLDECRRNLDETLDYLADYWREDLDIDPAEMDKRLEEVDPDLFKEENTWRRFLEEQYLKIHGWYREHRRPVPNAGWRSEYIEDVVALGYPSLLGD
;
A
#
# COMPACT_ATOMS: atom_id res chain seq x y z
N MET A 1 37.30 0.84 -23.52
CA MET A 1 35.86 0.81 -23.18
C MET A 1 35.69 -0.31 -22.17
N GLN A 2 35.57 0.02 -20.89
CA GLN A 2 35.49 -0.95 -19.80
C GLN A 2 34.00 -1.19 -19.53
N ILE A 3 33.53 -2.40 -19.81
CA ILE A 3 32.13 -2.78 -19.54
C ILE A 3 31.97 -2.82 -18.03
N ASP A 4 31.08 -1.98 -17.52
CA ASP A 4 30.68 -1.99 -16.10
C ASP A 4 29.79 -3.20 -15.86
N TRP A 5 30.41 -4.28 -15.41
CA TRP A 5 29.73 -5.55 -15.15
C TRP A 5 28.68 -5.44 -14.03
N HIS A 6 28.82 -4.52 -13.08
CA HIS A 6 27.80 -4.31 -12.04
C HIS A 6 26.57 -3.64 -12.62
N ARG A 7 26.76 -2.63 -13.48
CA ARG A 7 25.66 -2.01 -14.22
C ARG A 7 25.00 -2.99 -15.18
N ALA A 8 25.77 -3.82 -15.90
CA ALA A 8 25.22 -4.84 -16.79
C ALA A 8 24.47 -5.95 -16.02
N ILE A 9 24.95 -6.36 -14.85
CA ILE A 9 24.26 -7.34 -13.98
C ILE A 9 22.98 -6.74 -13.39
N ASN A 10 23.02 -5.48 -12.93
CA ASN A 10 21.81 -4.78 -12.49
C ASN A 10 20.83 -4.61 -13.65
N ASP A 11 21.26 -4.20 -14.85
CA ASP A 11 20.41 -4.11 -16.06
C ASP A 11 19.82 -5.48 -16.49
N ILE A 12 20.48 -6.60 -16.14
CA ILE A 12 20.00 -7.98 -16.38
C ILE A 12 18.99 -8.42 -15.31
N LEU A 13 19.14 -7.96 -14.07
CA LEU A 13 18.28 -8.26 -12.92
C LEU A 13 17.11 -7.25 -12.77
N ASP A 14 17.23 -6.05 -13.35
CA ASP A 14 16.35 -4.87 -13.25
C ASP A 14 14.93 -5.08 -13.77
N LYS A 15 14.61 -6.29 -14.25
CA LYS A 15 13.29 -6.65 -14.81
C LYS A 15 12.75 -7.96 -14.24
N LYS A 16 13.44 -8.54 -13.26
CA LYS A 16 13.03 -9.77 -12.61
C LYS A 16 12.38 -9.45 -11.28
N LEU A 17 11.17 -9.96 -11.10
CA LEU A 17 10.46 -9.91 -9.83
C LEU A 17 10.93 -11.05 -8.94
N SER A 18 11.24 -10.74 -7.68
CA SER A 18 11.59 -11.74 -6.68
C SER A 18 10.33 -12.27 -5.98
N CYS A 19 10.15 -13.58 -5.96
CA CYS A 19 9.11 -14.22 -5.17
C CYS A 19 9.45 -14.12 -3.67
N PRO A 20 8.65 -13.45 -2.83
CA PRO A 20 8.96 -13.28 -1.41
C PRO A 20 8.97 -14.60 -0.63
N ARG A 21 8.31 -15.64 -1.14
CA ARG A 21 8.22 -16.95 -0.49
C ARG A 21 9.45 -17.85 -0.72
N CYS A 22 10.03 -17.83 -1.91
CA CYS A 22 11.12 -18.75 -2.28
C CYS A 22 12.38 -18.08 -2.82
N GLY A 23 12.34 -16.76 -3.07
CA GLY A 23 13.43 -15.98 -3.63
C GLY A 23 13.68 -16.19 -5.12
N SER A 24 12.80 -16.89 -5.84
CA SER A 24 12.98 -17.09 -7.29
C SER A 24 12.79 -15.78 -8.05
N LEU A 25 13.60 -15.56 -9.08
CA LEU A 25 13.58 -14.39 -9.94
C LEU A 25 12.81 -14.71 -11.22
N GLU A 26 11.65 -14.09 -11.41
CA GLU A 26 10.73 -14.38 -12.51
C GLU A 26 10.50 -13.14 -13.39
N ASP A 27 10.28 -13.33 -14.70
CA ASP A 27 9.81 -12.23 -15.57
C ASP A 27 8.35 -11.84 -15.28
N GLU A 28 7.56 -12.82 -14.83
CA GLU A 28 6.15 -12.66 -14.52
C GLU A 28 5.82 -13.35 -13.19
N VAL A 29 4.98 -12.71 -12.39
CA VAL A 29 4.47 -13.27 -11.12
C VAL A 29 2.94 -13.29 -11.15
N LEU A 30 2.35 -14.01 -10.20
CA LEU A 30 0.92 -13.89 -9.91
C LEU A 30 0.69 -12.90 -8.79
N VAL A 31 -0.23 -11.97 -9.05
CA VAL A 31 -0.73 -11.03 -8.05
C VAL A 31 -2.20 -11.32 -7.75
N GLY A 32 -2.59 -11.24 -6.48
CA GLY A 32 -3.97 -11.45 -6.07
C GLY A 32 -4.13 -11.29 -4.56
N TYR A 33 -5.21 -11.85 -4.02
CA TYR A 33 -5.56 -11.66 -2.62
C TYR A 33 -5.65 -13.00 -1.87
N LEU A 34 -5.07 -13.05 -0.68
CA LEU A 34 -5.19 -14.16 0.26
C LEU A 34 -5.68 -13.65 1.62
N ARG A 35 -6.41 -14.48 2.37
CA ARG A 35 -6.86 -14.15 3.74
C ARG A 35 -6.04 -14.85 4.81
N THR A 36 -5.21 -15.82 4.44
CA THR A 36 -4.46 -16.59 5.43
C THR A 36 -3.46 -15.67 6.17
N PRO A 37 -3.21 -15.89 7.47
CA PRO A 37 -2.28 -15.04 8.22
C PRO A 37 -0.88 -15.00 7.62
N GLU A 38 -0.37 -16.14 7.13
CA GLU A 38 0.98 -16.27 6.56
C GLU A 38 1.14 -15.44 5.28
N ALA A 39 0.05 -15.06 4.61
CA ALA A 39 0.10 -14.20 3.44
C ALA A 39 0.66 -12.79 3.76
N ALA A 40 0.71 -12.38 5.04
CA ALA A 40 1.36 -11.15 5.46
C ALA A 40 2.87 -11.12 5.12
N GLU A 41 3.53 -12.29 5.08
CA GLU A 41 4.95 -12.39 4.71
C GLU A 41 5.18 -12.15 3.22
N TRP A 42 4.14 -12.25 2.40
CA TRP A 42 4.22 -12.13 0.93
C TRP A 42 3.51 -10.88 0.41
N ALA A 43 3.00 -10.05 1.33
CA ALA A 43 2.21 -8.87 1.03
C ALA A 43 3.04 -7.59 1.22
N PRO A 44 3.37 -6.85 0.15
CA PRO A 44 4.28 -5.70 0.21
C PRO A 44 3.84 -4.60 1.17
N LEU A 45 2.53 -4.36 1.27
CA LEU A 45 1.99 -3.32 2.13
C LEU A 45 1.84 -3.78 3.59
N CYS A 46 1.86 -5.08 3.88
CA CYS A 46 1.77 -5.56 5.26
C CYS A 46 3.03 -5.24 6.10
N GLU A 47 4.11 -4.75 5.48
CA GLU A 47 5.31 -4.35 6.20
C GLU A 47 5.07 -3.29 7.29
N GLY A 48 4.13 -2.37 7.06
CA GLY A 48 3.78 -1.32 8.03
C GLY A 48 2.64 -1.68 8.99
N CYS A 49 2.03 -2.85 8.86
CA CYS A 49 0.84 -3.21 9.63
C CYS A 49 1.21 -3.69 11.05
N THR A 50 0.54 -3.16 12.07
CA THR A 50 0.70 -3.52 13.49
C THR A 50 -0.01 -4.83 13.86
N HIS A 51 -1.02 -5.24 13.09
CA HIS A 51 -1.87 -6.41 13.36
C HIS A 51 -1.57 -7.64 12.51
N ARG A 52 -0.35 -7.80 11.98
CA ARG A 52 -0.02 -8.87 11.00
C ARG A 52 -0.53 -10.26 11.39
N GLU A 53 -0.42 -10.63 12.66
CA GLU A 53 -0.79 -11.96 13.18
C GLU A 53 -2.30 -12.13 13.39
N ASN A 54 -3.06 -11.04 13.56
CA ASN A 54 -4.50 -11.03 13.84
C ASN A 54 -5.30 -10.22 12.80
N CYS A 55 -4.79 -10.09 11.58
CA CYS A 55 -5.43 -9.33 10.51
C CYS A 55 -6.26 -10.28 9.62
N ASP A 56 -7.58 -10.22 9.77
CA ASP A 56 -8.55 -10.99 8.95
C ASP A 56 -8.78 -10.38 7.55
N SER A 57 -8.19 -9.21 7.28
CA SER A 57 -8.28 -8.55 5.98
C SER A 57 -7.58 -9.36 4.89
N ARG A 58 -8.11 -9.21 3.67
CA ARG A 58 -7.47 -9.76 2.47
C ARG A 58 -6.15 -9.02 2.24
N LYS A 59 -5.09 -9.77 1.99
CA LYS A 59 -3.74 -9.26 1.78
C LYS A 59 -3.40 -9.35 0.30
N PHE A 60 -3.02 -8.23 -0.30
CA PHE A 60 -2.50 -8.20 -1.67
C PHE A 60 -1.11 -8.83 -1.69
N VAL A 61 -0.95 -9.93 -2.42
CA VAL A 61 0.28 -10.73 -2.46
C VAL A 61 0.84 -10.83 -3.87
N LEU A 62 2.16 -11.01 -3.95
CA LEU A 62 2.86 -11.46 -5.16
C LEU A 62 3.57 -12.80 -4.92
N LEU A 63 3.47 -13.74 -5.85
CA LEU A 63 4.13 -15.04 -5.77
C LEU A 63 4.52 -15.54 -7.18
N CYS A 64 5.60 -16.31 -7.29
CA CYS A 64 5.88 -17.09 -8.51
C CYS A 64 4.80 -18.18 -8.73
N GLN A 65 4.75 -18.76 -9.93
CA GLN A 65 3.74 -19.75 -10.32
C GLN A 65 3.61 -20.93 -9.34
N ASP A 66 4.74 -21.50 -8.91
CA ASP A 66 4.75 -22.67 -8.04
C ASP A 66 4.25 -22.32 -6.63
N CYS A 67 4.74 -21.20 -6.09
CA CYS A 67 4.33 -20.71 -4.78
C CYS A 67 2.85 -20.30 -4.76
N ALA A 68 2.37 -19.67 -5.83
CA ALA A 68 0.96 -19.31 -6.00
C ALA A 68 0.07 -20.55 -6.04
N THR A 69 0.48 -21.60 -6.77
CA THR A 69 -0.24 -22.88 -6.85
C THR A 69 -0.31 -23.55 -5.47
N ALA A 70 0.82 -23.61 -4.75
CA ALA A 70 0.89 -24.17 -3.41
C ALA A 70 0.03 -23.39 -2.40
N ALA A 71 -0.02 -22.06 -2.52
CA ALA A 71 -0.86 -21.19 -1.69
C ALA A 71 -2.33 -21.11 -2.16
N ARG A 72 -2.69 -21.79 -3.27
CA ARG A 72 -4.01 -21.70 -3.92
C ARG A 72 -4.41 -20.25 -4.26
N LEU A 73 -3.43 -19.42 -4.59
CA LEU A 73 -3.63 -18.03 -4.99
C LEU A 73 -4.39 -17.98 -6.31
N ARG A 74 -5.60 -17.39 -6.27
CA ARG A 74 -6.34 -17.00 -7.48
C ARG A 74 -5.86 -15.64 -7.94
N GLY A 75 -4.68 -15.62 -8.55
CA GLY A 75 -4.03 -14.40 -9.03
C GLY A 75 -4.13 -14.23 -10.54
N ARG A 76 -3.87 -13.01 -11.01
CA ARG A 76 -3.59 -12.71 -12.41
C ARG A 76 -2.08 -12.69 -12.62
N ARG A 77 -1.62 -13.19 -13.77
CA ARG A 77 -0.22 -13.11 -14.14
C ARG A 77 0.10 -11.69 -14.63
N VAL A 78 1.20 -11.12 -14.15
CA VAL A 78 1.65 -9.77 -14.49
C VAL A 78 3.16 -9.72 -14.63
N SER A 79 3.65 -8.83 -15.50
CA SER A 79 5.03 -8.38 -15.52
C SER A 79 5.31 -7.40 -14.38
N GLU A 80 6.55 -6.95 -14.24
CA GLU A 80 6.94 -5.89 -13.30
C GLU A 80 6.05 -4.64 -13.41
N GLU A 81 5.83 -4.12 -14.62
CA GLU A 81 4.95 -2.96 -14.81
C GLU A 81 3.51 -3.22 -14.37
N GLY A 82 2.99 -4.41 -14.66
CA GLY A 82 1.65 -4.81 -14.22
C GLY A 82 1.54 -5.00 -12.71
N PHE A 83 2.63 -5.44 -12.06
CA PHE A 83 2.73 -5.50 -10.60
C PHE A 83 2.76 -4.09 -9.99
N MET A 84 3.58 -3.17 -10.52
CA MET A 84 3.67 -1.81 -10.01
C MET A 84 2.35 -1.03 -10.16
N LEU A 85 1.61 -1.26 -11.25
CA LEU A 85 0.25 -0.75 -11.40
C LEU A 85 -0.70 -1.33 -10.34
N ALA A 86 -0.68 -2.65 -10.15
CA ALA A 86 -1.52 -3.32 -9.16
C ALA A 86 -1.23 -2.85 -7.73
N LEU A 87 0.05 -2.65 -7.41
CA LEU A 87 0.50 -2.14 -6.12
C LEU A 87 0.10 -0.68 -5.90
N LEU A 88 0.17 0.16 -6.95
CA LEU A 88 -0.31 1.53 -6.91
C LEU A 88 -1.81 1.59 -6.60
N ASP A 89 -2.61 0.81 -7.33
CA ASP A 89 -4.06 0.75 -7.12
C ASP A 89 -4.43 0.24 -5.72
N GLU A 90 -3.69 -0.75 -5.21
CA GLU A 90 -3.89 -1.24 -3.84
C GLU A 90 -3.53 -0.18 -2.79
N CYS A 91 -2.40 0.51 -2.97
CA CYS A 91 -1.98 1.59 -2.07
C CYS A 91 -3.03 2.71 -2.02
N ARG A 92 -3.54 3.13 -3.18
CA ARG A 92 -4.63 4.12 -3.28
C ARG A 92 -5.89 3.67 -2.56
N ARG A 93 -6.33 2.43 -2.81
CA ARG A 93 -7.52 1.88 -2.13
C ARG A 93 -7.36 1.90 -0.60
N ASN A 94 -6.20 1.48 -0.08
CA ASN A 94 -5.97 1.49 1.37
C ASN A 94 -5.95 2.92 1.94
N LEU A 95 -5.45 3.90 1.17
CA LEU A 95 -5.49 5.31 1.55
C LEU A 95 -6.93 5.84 1.55
N ASP A 96 -7.71 5.54 0.52
CA ASP A 96 -9.14 5.92 0.42
C ASP A 96 -9.94 5.29 1.57
N GLU A 97 -9.74 3.99 1.87
CA GLU A 97 -10.38 3.30 2.99
C GLU A 97 -10.00 3.92 4.35
N THR A 98 -8.77 4.43 4.49
CA THR A 98 -8.36 5.14 5.71
C THR A 98 -9.07 6.49 5.83
N LEU A 99 -9.29 7.20 4.73
CA LEU A 99 -10.05 8.46 4.73
C LEU A 99 -11.53 8.23 5.05
N ASP A 100 -12.14 7.20 4.43
CA ASP A 100 -13.53 6.81 4.72
C ASP A 100 -13.69 6.51 6.21
N TYR A 101 -12.74 5.76 6.80
CA TYR A 101 -12.74 5.47 8.23
C TYR A 101 -12.65 6.75 9.09
N LEU A 102 -11.73 7.66 8.77
CA LEU A 102 -11.61 8.95 9.48
C LEU A 102 -12.87 9.83 9.33
N ALA A 103 -13.56 9.76 8.18
CA ALA A 103 -14.74 10.58 7.88
C ALA A 103 -16.05 10.04 8.47
N ASP A 104 -16.17 8.71 8.64
CA ASP A 104 -17.42 8.05 9.01
C ASP A 104 -17.42 7.49 10.45
N TYR A 105 -16.28 7.04 11.00
CA TYR A 105 -16.24 6.32 12.29
C TYR A 105 -16.77 7.12 13.49
N TRP A 106 -16.66 8.46 13.45
CA TRP A 106 -17.19 9.33 14.51
C TRP A 106 -18.72 9.32 14.63
N ARG A 107 -19.45 8.92 13.57
CA ARG A 107 -20.92 8.91 13.57
C ARG A 107 -21.52 7.67 14.22
N GLU A 108 -20.73 6.61 14.37
CA GLU A 108 -21.26 5.29 14.73
C GLU A 108 -20.90 4.84 16.15
N ASP A 109 -19.81 5.33 16.76
CA ASP A 109 -19.20 4.56 17.88
C ASP A 109 -18.61 5.34 19.08
N LEU A 110 -19.17 6.50 19.45
CA LEU A 110 -18.70 7.20 20.66
C LEU A 110 -19.83 7.66 21.59
N ASP A 111 -19.78 7.18 22.85
CA ASP A 111 -20.47 7.74 24.02
C ASP A 111 -19.81 9.09 24.42
N ILE A 112 -19.82 10.07 23.51
CA ILE A 112 -19.28 11.41 23.77
C ILE A 112 -20.23 12.15 24.71
N ASP A 113 -19.69 12.82 25.73
CA ASP A 113 -20.48 13.72 26.56
C ASP A 113 -21.14 14.79 25.66
N PRO A 114 -22.45 15.04 25.77
CA PRO A 114 -23.14 16.10 25.04
C PRO A 114 -22.46 17.48 25.10
N ALA A 115 -21.71 17.77 26.17
CA ALA A 115 -20.95 19.00 26.33
C ALA A 115 -19.67 19.08 25.48
N GLU A 116 -19.21 17.95 24.94
CA GLU A 116 -17.99 17.84 24.13
C GLU A 116 -18.27 17.59 22.64
N MET A 117 -19.54 17.55 22.23
CA MET A 117 -19.96 17.32 20.84
C MET A 117 -19.43 18.36 19.84
N ASP A 118 -19.07 19.56 20.30
CA ASP A 118 -18.51 20.62 19.45
C ASP A 118 -16.98 20.51 19.27
N LYS A 119 -16.32 19.61 20.01
CA LYS A 119 -14.86 19.40 19.93
C LYS A 119 -14.52 18.39 18.83
N ARG A 120 -13.29 18.46 18.31
CA ARG A 120 -12.75 17.37 17.49
C ARG A 120 -12.51 16.13 18.35
N LEU A 121 -12.59 14.95 17.75
CA LEU A 121 -12.35 13.70 18.48
C LEU A 121 -10.94 13.62 19.07
N GLU A 122 -9.92 14.13 18.37
CA GLU A 122 -8.56 14.14 18.92
C GLU A 122 -8.38 15.14 20.06
N GLU A 123 -9.34 16.04 20.28
CA GLU A 123 -9.37 16.91 21.46
C GLU A 123 -10.01 16.21 22.66
N VAL A 124 -10.85 15.20 22.43
CA VAL A 124 -11.47 14.34 23.45
C VAL A 124 -10.54 13.18 23.81
N ASP A 125 -10.00 12.50 22.80
CA ASP A 125 -8.98 11.46 22.93
C ASP A 125 -7.84 11.68 21.89
N PRO A 126 -6.71 12.26 22.31
CA PRO A 126 -5.59 12.54 21.41
C PRO A 126 -4.93 11.32 20.76
N ASP A 127 -5.11 10.12 21.31
CA ASP A 127 -4.51 8.90 20.77
C ASP A 127 -5.48 8.11 19.87
N LEU A 128 -6.75 8.55 19.74
CA LEU A 128 -7.83 7.81 19.07
C LEU A 128 -7.49 7.35 17.65
N PHE A 129 -6.86 8.21 16.85
CA PHE A 129 -6.52 7.93 15.45
C PHE A 129 -5.01 7.76 15.21
N LYS A 130 -4.25 7.47 16.26
CA LYS A 130 -2.79 7.42 16.16
C LYS A 130 -2.30 6.28 15.27
N GLU A 131 -2.95 5.14 15.35
CA GLU A 131 -2.60 3.96 14.55
C GLU A 131 -2.94 4.21 13.06
N GLU A 132 -4.13 4.75 12.79
CA GLU A 132 -4.61 5.10 11.45
C GLU A 132 -3.73 6.18 10.82
N ASN A 133 -3.36 7.21 11.57
CA ASN A 133 -2.44 8.24 11.08
C ASN A 133 -1.05 7.67 10.79
N THR A 134 -0.56 6.73 11.61
CA THR A 134 0.73 6.05 11.38
C THR A 134 0.66 5.18 10.13
N TRP A 135 -0.42 4.43 9.97
CA TRP A 135 -0.67 3.59 8.81
C TRP A 135 -0.82 4.41 7.52
N ARG A 136 -1.59 5.50 7.56
CA ARG A 136 -1.74 6.44 6.44
C ARG A 136 -0.39 6.99 5.99
N ARG A 137 0.45 7.46 6.93
CA ARG A 137 1.80 7.96 6.61
C ARG A 137 2.66 6.89 5.96
N PHE A 138 2.62 5.66 6.46
CA PHE A 138 3.33 4.54 5.83
C PHE A 138 2.86 4.34 4.37
N LEU A 139 1.55 4.34 4.12
CA LEU A 139 1.00 4.20 2.77
C LEU A 139 1.39 5.36 1.86
N GLU A 140 1.37 6.60 2.35
CA GLU A 140 1.83 7.77 1.60
C GLU A 140 3.32 7.65 1.21
N GLU A 141 4.17 7.12 2.09
CA GLU A 141 5.56 6.81 1.75
C GLU A 141 5.66 5.73 0.66
N GLN A 142 4.86 4.67 0.73
CA GLN A 142 4.84 3.63 -0.31
C GLN A 142 4.37 4.21 -1.65
N TYR A 143 3.35 5.07 -1.64
CA TYR A 143 2.87 5.79 -2.81
C TYR A 143 4.00 6.59 -3.49
N LEU A 144 4.79 7.32 -2.71
CA LEU A 144 5.93 8.08 -3.21
C LEU A 144 7.04 7.19 -3.77
N LYS A 145 7.32 6.03 -3.15
CA LYS A 145 8.28 5.03 -3.66
C LYS A 145 7.83 4.47 -5.02
N ILE A 146 6.56 4.12 -5.15
CA ILE A 146 5.97 3.62 -6.40
C ILE A 146 6.07 4.71 -7.49
N HIS A 147 5.77 5.97 -7.15
CA HIS A 147 5.97 7.10 -8.06
C HIS A 147 7.44 7.27 -8.48
N GLY A 148 8.39 7.04 -7.58
CA GLY A 148 9.81 7.01 -7.86
C GLY A 148 10.15 6.01 -8.98
N TRP A 149 9.65 4.78 -8.85
CA TRP A 149 9.82 3.74 -9.87
C TRP A 149 9.27 4.19 -11.24
N TYR A 150 8.07 4.76 -11.31
CA TYR A 150 7.50 5.26 -12.58
C TYR A 150 8.39 6.33 -13.23
N ARG A 151 8.95 7.25 -12.43
CA ARG A 151 9.86 8.30 -12.93
C ARG A 151 11.17 7.72 -13.46
N GLU A 152 11.77 6.80 -12.73
CA GLU A 152 13.01 6.12 -13.13
C GLU A 152 12.84 5.36 -14.45
N HIS A 153 11.68 4.73 -14.63
CA HIS A 153 11.32 3.98 -15.83
C HIS A 153 10.79 4.88 -16.96
N ARG A 154 10.75 6.21 -16.75
CA ARG A 154 10.24 7.22 -17.70
C ARG A 154 8.82 6.92 -18.19
N ARG A 155 7.99 6.42 -17.29
CA ARG A 155 6.58 6.09 -17.57
C ARG A 155 5.65 7.10 -16.90
N PRO A 156 4.51 7.44 -17.53
CA PRO A 156 3.51 8.26 -16.88
C PRO A 156 2.90 7.50 -15.71
N VAL A 157 2.69 8.20 -14.60
CA VAL A 157 1.91 7.64 -13.49
C VAL A 157 0.45 7.53 -13.92
N PRO A 158 -0.18 6.35 -13.83
CA PRO A 158 -1.59 6.17 -14.12
C PRO A 158 -2.47 6.94 -13.15
N ASN A 159 -3.57 7.52 -13.64
CA ASN A 159 -4.52 8.34 -12.87
C ASN A 159 -3.82 9.39 -11.98
N ALA A 160 -3.13 10.34 -12.60
CA ALA A 160 -2.40 11.38 -11.87
C ALA A 160 -3.30 12.34 -11.07
N GLY A 161 -4.60 12.41 -11.39
CA GLY A 161 -5.58 13.25 -10.69
C GLY A 161 -5.90 12.79 -9.27
N TRP A 162 -5.84 11.47 -9.02
CA TRP A 162 -6.13 10.88 -7.71
C TRP A 162 -5.34 11.52 -6.56
N ARG A 163 -4.07 11.89 -6.79
CA ARG A 163 -3.26 12.53 -5.74
C ARG A 163 -3.86 13.84 -5.26
N SER A 164 -4.37 14.66 -6.18
CA SER A 164 -4.96 15.95 -5.84
C SER A 164 -6.27 15.78 -5.07
N GLU A 165 -7.12 14.87 -5.53
CA GLU A 165 -8.38 14.51 -4.87
C GLU A 165 -8.12 14.04 -3.42
N TYR A 166 -7.20 13.08 -3.24
CA TYR A 166 -6.81 12.58 -1.91
C TYR A 166 -6.29 13.68 -0.98
N ILE A 167 -5.47 14.61 -1.49
CA ILE A 167 -4.93 15.73 -0.68
C ILE A 167 -6.05 16.67 -0.24
N GLU A 168 -6.97 17.01 -1.15
CA GLU A 168 -8.11 17.87 -0.83
C GLU A 168 -8.96 17.25 0.28
N ASP A 169 -9.23 15.94 0.21
CA ASP A 169 -10.06 15.24 1.19
C ASP A 169 -9.36 15.12 2.56
N VAL A 170 -8.09 14.73 2.61
CA VAL A 170 -7.37 14.56 3.89
C VAL A 170 -7.15 15.90 4.61
N VAL A 171 -6.89 16.98 3.86
CA VAL A 171 -6.75 18.33 4.42
C VAL A 171 -8.10 18.89 4.86
N ALA A 172 -9.20 18.61 4.13
CA ALA A 172 -10.55 18.98 4.55
C ALA A 172 -10.95 18.31 5.87
N LEU A 173 -10.49 17.08 6.12
CA LEU A 173 -10.61 16.38 7.40
C LEU A 173 -9.65 16.92 8.49
N GLY A 174 -8.79 17.88 8.14
CA GLY A 174 -7.89 18.55 9.07
C GLY A 174 -6.65 17.75 9.42
N TYR A 175 -6.19 16.86 8.54
CA TYR A 175 -4.98 16.07 8.70
C TYR A 175 -3.88 16.46 7.69
N PRO A 176 -2.60 16.42 8.10
CA PRO A 176 -1.47 16.67 7.19
C PRO A 176 -1.18 15.46 6.30
N SER A 177 -0.68 15.70 5.08
CA SER A 177 -0.26 14.65 4.15
C SER A 177 1.19 14.82 3.70
N LEU A 178 1.91 13.72 3.52
CA LEU A 178 3.22 13.71 2.85
C LEU A 178 3.09 13.93 1.34
N LEU A 179 1.87 13.78 0.79
CA LEU A 179 1.61 13.92 -0.63
C LEU A 179 1.41 15.39 -1.04
N GLY A 180 1.30 16.33 -0.11
CA GLY A 180 1.19 17.76 -0.39
C GLY A 180 0.61 18.52 0.79
N ASP A 181 0.74 19.85 0.71
CA ASP A 181 0.06 20.81 1.59
C ASP A 181 -1.28 21.24 0.96
#